data_AF-E8R9B8-F1
#
_entry.id   AF-E8R9B8-F1
#
_cell.length_a   1.000
_cell.length_b   1.000
_cell.length_c   1.000
_cell.angle_alpha   90.00
_cell.angle_beta   90.00
_cell.angle_gamma   90.00
#
_symmetry.space_group_name_H-M   'P 1'
#
loop_
_entity.id
_entity.type
_entity.pdbx_description
1 polymer ?
#
loop_
_entity_poly.entity_id
_entity_poly.type
_entity_poly.pdbx_seq_one_letter_code
_entity_poly.pdbx_strand_id
1 'polypeptide(L)'
;MIGLCRKPFLASGKIIENYSLLVKYFEICSASSNVCMDLLPSSEILETISSLVKNRGYSFTEILNVLGERLSGRIICNIAVEAYRAVHGINVDCEEAKNMLLQELVAWYLEMAEALGLVRLKESWKPG
;
A
#
# COMPACT_ATOMS: atom_id res chain seq x y z
N MET A 1 20.93 -15.41 -1.56
CA MET A 1 20.64 -14.02 -1.14
C MET A 1 19.32 -14.06 -0.40
N ILE A 2 19.32 -13.86 0.92
CA ILE A 2 18.07 -13.77 1.68
C ILE A 2 17.46 -12.43 1.27
N GLY A 3 16.44 -12.45 0.43
CA GLY A 3 15.71 -11.23 0.06
C GLY A 3 15.14 -10.64 1.34
N LEU A 4 15.73 -9.56 1.82
CA LEU A 4 15.21 -8.82 2.96
C LEU A 4 13.78 -8.40 2.61
N CYS A 5 12.78 -8.95 3.29
CA CYS A 5 11.41 -8.43 3.25
C CYS A 5 11.49 -6.96 3.65
N ARG A 6 11.50 -6.08 2.65
CA ARG A 6 11.49 -4.64 2.87
C ARG A 6 10.06 -4.28 3.26
N LYS A 7 9.90 -3.85 4.50
CA LYS A 7 8.63 -3.38 5.06
C LYS A 7 8.73 -1.87 5.28
N PRO A 8 7.73 -1.08 4.87
CA PRO A 8 7.67 0.32 5.22
C PRO A 8 7.46 0.50 6.73
N PHE A 9 7.67 1.72 7.23
CA PHE A 9 7.56 2.03 8.65
C PHE A 9 6.21 1.60 9.24
N LEU A 10 6.23 0.90 10.39
CA LEU A 10 5.06 0.34 11.09
C LEU A 10 4.25 -0.73 10.31
N ALA A 11 4.73 -1.24 9.18
CA ALA A 11 4.17 -2.45 8.59
C ALA A 11 4.61 -3.69 9.41
N SER A 12 3.63 -4.49 9.80
CA SER A 12 3.83 -5.76 10.50
C SER A 12 4.06 -6.93 9.53
N GLY A 13 3.52 -6.83 8.32
CA GLY A 13 3.43 -7.86 7.30
C GLY A 13 2.41 -8.96 7.59
N LYS A 14 1.36 -8.65 8.36
CA LYS A 14 0.24 -9.56 8.64
C LYS A 14 -0.71 -9.69 7.44
N ILE A 15 -0.90 -8.61 6.69
CA ILE A 15 -1.75 -8.56 5.49
C ILE A 15 -0.93 -8.95 4.27
N ILE A 16 0.20 -8.27 4.04
CA ILE A 16 1.13 -8.56 2.95
C ILE A 16 2.52 -8.78 3.53
N GLU A 17 3.15 -9.91 3.24
CA GLU A 17 4.47 -10.23 3.83
C GLU A 17 5.62 -9.43 3.22
N ASN A 18 5.47 -9.05 1.95
CA ASN A 18 6.50 -8.41 1.13
C ASN A 18 5.98 -7.13 0.50
N TYR A 19 6.55 -5.98 0.91
CA TYR A 19 6.21 -4.65 0.38
C TYR A 19 7.27 -4.13 -0.61
N SER A 20 7.92 -5.03 -1.34
CA SER A 20 9.05 -4.65 -2.19
C SER A 20 8.63 -3.67 -3.28
N LEU A 21 7.43 -3.81 -3.86
CA LEU A 21 6.94 -2.92 -4.90
C LEU A 21 6.72 -1.50 -4.35
N LEU A 22 6.06 -1.37 -3.21
CA LEU A 22 5.80 -0.11 -2.53
C LEU A 22 7.09 0.60 -2.11
N VAL A 23 8.01 -0.14 -1.49
CA VAL A 23 9.30 0.43 -1.09
C VAL A 23 10.07 0.88 -2.33
N LYS A 24 10.07 0.08 -3.40
CA LYS A 24 10.78 0.45 -4.63
C LYS A 24 10.18 1.67 -5.31
N TYR A 25 8.86 1.78 -5.33
CA TYR A 25 8.14 2.93 -5.84
C TYR A 25 8.57 4.22 -5.11
N PHE A 26 8.58 4.21 -3.78
CA PHE A 26 9.01 5.38 -3.00
C PHE A 26 10.50 5.71 -3.20
N GLU A 27 11.38 4.72 -3.35
CA GLU A 27 12.80 4.96 -3.68
C GLU A 27 12.96 5.73 -4.99
N ILE A 28 12.24 5.32 -6.04
CA ILE A 28 12.28 6.00 -7.34
C ILE A 28 11.67 7.40 -7.21
N CYS A 29 10.52 7.53 -6.55
CA CYS A 29 9.88 8.82 -6.30
C CYS A 29 10.81 9.82 -5.57
N SER A 30 11.56 9.36 -4.56
CA SER A 30 12.50 10.20 -3.83
C SER A 30 13.69 10.64 -4.67
N ALA A 31 14.10 9.84 -5.65
CA ALA A 31 15.13 10.22 -6.61
C ALA A 31 14.61 11.20 -7.68
N SER A 32 13.31 11.21 -7.97
CA SER A 32 12.70 11.91 -9.12
C SER A 32 11.83 13.11 -8.75
N SER A 33 12.23 13.90 -7.74
CA SER A 33 11.58 15.15 -7.27
C SER A 33 10.53 15.02 -6.16
N ASN A 34 10.44 13.88 -5.45
CA ASN A 34 9.53 13.68 -4.31
C ASN A 34 8.04 13.87 -4.63
N VAL A 35 7.65 13.69 -5.89
CA VAL A 35 6.28 13.94 -6.38
C VAL A 35 5.23 12.98 -5.82
N CYS A 36 5.63 11.90 -5.17
CA CYS A 36 4.74 10.86 -4.65
C CYS A 36 4.58 10.89 -3.11
N MET A 37 5.10 11.92 -2.44
CA MET A 37 5.07 12.00 -0.97
C MET A 37 3.65 12.21 -0.42
N ASP A 38 2.70 12.59 -1.27
CA ASP A 38 1.27 12.69 -0.97
C ASP A 38 0.58 11.32 -0.77
N LEU A 39 1.26 10.23 -1.14
CA LEU A 39 0.88 8.84 -0.84
C LEU A 39 1.41 8.36 0.50
N LEU A 40 2.12 9.19 1.27
CA LEU A 40 2.45 8.82 2.65
C LEU A 40 1.18 8.85 3.53
N PRO A 41 1.10 7.99 4.55
CA PRO A 41 -0.05 7.95 5.45
C PRO A 41 -0.24 9.31 6.13
N SER A 42 -1.38 9.94 5.90
CA SER A 42 -1.82 11.14 6.62
C SER A 42 -2.70 10.78 7.82
N SER A 43 -2.88 11.71 8.76
CA SER A 43 -3.87 11.52 9.84
C SER A 43 -5.28 11.28 9.27
N GLU A 44 -5.66 12.03 8.23
CA GLU A 44 -6.96 11.91 7.55
C GLU A 44 -7.21 10.51 6.97
N ILE A 45 -6.20 9.89 6.34
CA ILE A 45 -6.36 8.55 5.76
C ILE A 45 -6.48 7.49 6.87
N LEU A 46 -5.72 7.64 7.95
CA LEU A 46 -5.78 6.73 9.10
C LEU A 46 -7.11 6.85 9.86
N GLU A 47 -7.65 8.06 9.99
CA GLU A 47 -8.99 8.31 10.55
C GLU A 47 -10.08 7.71 9.66
N THR A 48 -9.96 7.86 8.33
CA THR A 48 -10.86 7.21 7.37
C THR A 48 -10.87 5.69 7.57
N ILE A 49 -9.69 5.07 7.66
CA ILE A 49 -9.55 3.62 7.91
C ILE A 49 -10.17 3.22 9.25
N SER A 50 -9.87 3.97 10.32
CA SER A 50 -10.44 3.74 11.66
C SER A 50 -11.97 3.75 11.62
N SER A 51 -12.57 4.71 10.92
CA SER A 51 -14.03 4.79 10.74
C SER A 51 -14.60 3.61 9.96
N LEU A 52 -13.96 3.23 8.84
CA LEU A 52 -14.40 2.09 8.02
C LEU A 52 -14.38 0.79 8.82
N VAL A 53 -13.27 0.50 9.50
CA VAL A 53 -13.10 -0.75 10.25
C VAL A 53 -14.06 -0.84 11.44
N LYS A 54 -14.23 0.24 12.21
CA LYS A 54 -15.07 0.25 13.41
C LYS A 54 -16.56 0.21 13.12
N ASN A 55 -17.02 0.96 12.12
CA ASN A 55 -18.45 1.20 11.94
C ASN A 55 -19.17 0.14 11.11
N ARG A 56 -18.45 -0.58 10.24
CA ARG A 56 -19.10 -1.52 9.30
C ARG A 56 -18.40 -2.87 9.18
N GLY A 57 -17.22 -3.06 9.77
CA GLY A 57 -16.51 -4.34 9.73
C GLY A 57 -16.07 -4.76 8.33
N TYR A 58 -15.71 -3.79 7.47
CA TYR A 58 -15.23 -3.99 6.10
C TYR A 58 -14.17 -5.09 5.99
N SER A 59 -14.15 -5.80 4.87
CA SER A 59 -13.05 -6.67 4.43
C SER A 59 -11.92 -5.87 3.78
N PHE A 60 -10.76 -6.50 3.56
CA PHE A 60 -9.63 -5.89 2.86
C PHE A 60 -10.03 -5.38 1.48
N THR A 61 -10.74 -6.18 0.68
CA THR A 61 -11.19 -5.81 -0.67
C THR A 61 -12.10 -4.59 -0.67
N GLU A 62 -13.01 -4.49 0.30
CA GLU A 62 -13.91 -3.34 0.36
C GLU A 62 -13.16 -2.07 0.80
N ILE A 63 -12.17 -2.16 1.71
CA ILE A 63 -11.29 -1.03 2.02
C ILE A 63 -10.43 -0.66 0.82
N LEU A 64 -9.89 -1.65 0.10
CA LEU A 64 -9.12 -1.45 -1.12
C LEU A 64 -9.93 -0.69 -2.17
N ASN A 65 -11.22 -1.01 -2.35
CA ASN A 65 -12.08 -0.28 -3.28
C ASN A 65 -12.28 1.17 -2.84
N VAL A 66 -12.63 1.41 -1.56
CA VAL A 66 -12.88 2.76 -1.03
C VAL A 66 -11.63 3.64 -1.08
N LEU A 67 -10.46 3.10 -0.73
CA LEU A 67 -9.21 3.84 -0.76
C LEU A 67 -8.65 3.92 -2.18
N GLY A 68 -8.88 2.91 -3.01
CA GLY A 68 -8.44 2.84 -4.40
C GLY A 68 -8.98 3.96 -5.24
N GLU A 69 -10.26 4.29 -5.10
CA GLU A 69 -10.86 5.45 -5.78
C GLU A 69 -10.16 6.78 -5.41
N ARG A 70 -9.66 6.91 -4.17
CA ARG A 70 -8.99 8.12 -3.69
C ARG A 70 -7.50 8.20 -4.07
N LEU A 71 -6.84 7.04 -4.16
CA LEU A 71 -5.38 6.94 -4.27
C LEU A 71 -4.91 6.63 -5.68
N SER A 72 -5.70 5.91 -6.49
CA SER A 72 -5.30 5.47 -7.83
C SER A 72 -4.91 6.62 -8.77
N GLY A 73 -5.57 7.78 -8.66
CA GLY A 73 -5.25 8.98 -9.43
C GLY A 73 -3.94 9.67 -9.03
N ARG A 74 -3.40 9.35 -7.85
CA ARG A 74 -2.15 9.91 -7.31
C ARG A 74 -0.94 9.02 -7.59
N ILE A 75 -1.17 7.75 -7.93
CA ILE A 75 -0.09 6.84 -8.31
C ILE A 75 0.41 7.21 -9.71
N ILE A 76 1.69 7.54 -9.80
CA ILE A 76 2.33 7.95 -11.04
C ILE A 76 2.69 6.71 -11.86
N CYS A 77 2.06 6.59 -13.02
CA CYS A 77 2.10 5.41 -13.89
C CYS A 77 3.51 4.93 -14.25
N ASN A 78 4.36 5.82 -14.75
CA ASN A 78 5.72 5.46 -15.18
C ASN A 78 6.57 4.95 -14.02
N ILE A 79 6.43 5.54 -12.83
CA ILE A 79 7.17 5.09 -11.64
C ILE A 79 6.64 3.74 -11.16
N ALA A 80 5.33 3.50 -11.19
CA ALA A 80 4.75 2.21 -10.83
C ALA A 80 5.25 1.08 -11.74
N VAL A 81 5.26 1.31 -13.07
CA VAL A 81 5.77 0.34 -14.05
C VAL A 81 7.27 0.11 -13.86
N GLU A 82 8.05 1.16 -13.63
CA GLU A 82 9.49 1.04 -13.38
C GLU A 82 9.80 0.26 -12.10
N ALA A 83 9.08 0.56 -11.02
CA ALA A 83 9.20 -0.16 -9.75
C ALA A 83 8.83 -1.64 -9.90
N TYR A 84 7.74 -1.93 -10.61
CA TYR A 84 7.30 -3.30 -10.89
C TYR A 84 8.37 -4.08 -11.64
N ARG A 85 8.90 -3.50 -12.73
CA ARG A 85 9.97 -4.12 -13.51
C ARG A 85 11.23 -4.36 -12.67
N ALA A 86 11.59 -3.42 -11.80
CA ALA A 86 12.77 -3.55 -10.94
C ALA A 86 12.63 -4.66 -9.89
N VAL A 87 11.41 -4.92 -9.40
CA VAL A 87 11.15 -5.94 -8.38
C VAL A 87 10.92 -7.33 -9.00
N HIS A 88 10.15 -7.41 -10.08
CA HIS A 88 9.68 -8.67 -10.67
C HIS A 88 10.45 -9.09 -11.93
N GLY A 89 11.24 -8.21 -12.54
CA GLY A 89 12.03 -8.50 -13.74
C GLY A 89 11.22 -8.60 -15.04
N ILE A 90 9.92 -8.33 -15.01
CA ILE A 90 9.01 -8.37 -16.16
C ILE A 90 8.31 -7.03 -16.37
N ASN A 91 7.82 -6.81 -17.59
CA ASN A 91 7.00 -5.63 -17.90
C ASN A 91 5.53 -5.97 -17.77
N VAL A 92 4.77 -5.04 -17.22
CA VAL A 92 3.32 -5.06 -17.13
C VAL A 92 2.79 -3.71 -17.60
N ASP A 93 1.48 -3.63 -17.84
CA ASP A 93 0.86 -2.35 -18.14
C ASP A 93 0.72 -1.47 -16.89
N CYS A 94 0.30 -0.23 -17.12
CA CYS A 94 0.14 0.77 -16.08
C CYS A 94 -0.88 0.36 -15.01
N GLU A 95 -2.01 -0.19 -15.43
CA GLU A 95 -3.12 -0.50 -14.53
C GLU A 95 -2.76 -1.69 -13.65
N GLU A 96 -2.12 -2.71 -14.20
CA GLU A 96 -1.61 -3.84 -13.43
C GLU A 96 -0.58 -3.41 -12.38
N ALA A 97 0.40 -2.59 -12.77
CA ALA A 97 1.39 -2.06 -11.82
C ALA A 97 0.75 -1.22 -10.70
N LYS A 98 -0.20 -0.35 -11.06
CA LYS A 98 -0.92 0.50 -10.10
C LYS A 98 -1.78 -0.32 -9.15
N ASN A 99 -2.48 -1.34 -9.64
CA ASN A 99 -3.32 -2.21 -8.83
C ASN A 99 -2.50 -2.98 -7.80
N MET A 100 -1.36 -3.54 -8.20
CA MET A 100 -0.45 -4.25 -7.32
C MET A 100 0.15 -3.31 -6.26
N LEU A 101 0.57 -2.11 -6.66
CA LEU A 101 1.08 -1.10 -5.74
C LEU A 101 -0.01 -0.65 -4.75
N LEU A 102 -1.24 -0.47 -5.22
CA LEU A 102 -2.36 -0.04 -4.39
C LEU A 102 -2.71 -1.07 -3.31
N GLN A 103 -2.61 -2.37 -3.62
CA GLN A 103 -2.79 -3.42 -2.61
C GLN A 103 -1.76 -3.30 -1.49
N GLU A 104 -0.48 -3.13 -1.84
CA GLU A 104 0.59 -2.91 -0.86
C GLU A 104 0.37 -1.61 -0.08
N LEU A 105 -0.03 -0.52 -0.74
CA LEU A 105 -0.28 0.77 -0.10
C LEU A 105 -1.40 0.68 0.94
N VAL A 106 -2.53 0.06 0.59
CA VAL A 106 -3.69 -0.10 1.48
C VAL A 106 -3.36 -1.04 2.65
N ALA A 107 -2.67 -2.15 2.37
CA ALA A 107 -2.20 -3.05 3.41
C ALA A 107 -1.29 -2.33 4.41
N TRP A 108 -0.37 -1.50 3.91
CA TRP A 108 0.52 -0.72 4.77
C TRP A 108 -0.26 0.25 5.67
N TYR A 109 -1.25 0.98 5.13
CA TYR A 109 -2.05 1.90 5.93
C TYR A 109 -2.84 1.20 7.03
N LEU A 110 -3.40 0.02 6.74
CA LEU A 110 -4.13 -0.79 7.70
C LEU A 110 -3.24 -1.29 8.83
N GLU A 111 -2.07 -1.81 8.49
CA GLU A 111 -1.10 -2.27 9.48
C GLU A 111 -0.54 -1.12 10.32
N MET A 112 -0.32 0.05 9.73
CA MET A 112 0.05 1.25 10.47
C MET A 112 -1.07 1.66 11.43
N ALA A 113 -2.33 1.68 10.98
CA ALA A 113 -3.46 1.98 11.84
C ALA A 113 -3.58 1.00 13.02
N GLU A 114 -3.29 -0.29 12.80
CA GLU A 114 -3.24 -1.28 13.88
C GLU A 114 -2.08 -1.03 14.83
N ALA A 115 -0.88 -0.79 14.31
CA ALA A 115 0.31 -0.50 15.11
C ALA A 115 0.14 0.74 15.99
N LEU A 116 -0.65 1.71 15.54
CA LEU A 116 -1.04 2.92 16.28
C LEU A 116 -2.23 2.70 17.23
N GLY A 117 -2.79 1.49 17.31
CA GLY A 117 -3.92 1.16 18.18
C GLY A 117 -5.27 1.71 17.72
N LEU A 118 -5.37 2.19 16.47
CA LEU A 118 -6.60 2.77 15.92
C LEU A 118 -7.62 1.69 15.54
N VAL A 119 -7.14 0.53 15.08
CA VAL A 119 -7.95 -0.62 14.66
C VAL A 119 -7.35 -1.93 15.19
N ARG A 120 -8.11 -3.02 15.09
CA ARG A 120 -7.60 -4.40 15.24
C ARG A 120 -7.87 -5.16 13.96
N LEU A 121 -6.84 -5.66 13.32
CA LEU A 121 -6.97 -6.48 12.11
C LEU A 121 -7.47 -7.87 12.51
N LYS A 122 -8.29 -8.46 11.65
CA LYS A 122 -8.74 -9.86 11.78
C LYS A 122 -7.89 -10.74 10.87
N GLU A 123 -7.84 -12.05 11.12
CA GLU A 123 -7.09 -12.97 10.25
C GLU A 123 -7.62 -13.01 8.80
N SER A 124 -8.92 -12.72 8.62
CA SER A 124 -9.61 -12.69 7.32
C SER A 124 -9.18 -11.53 6.39
N TRP A 125 -8.16 -10.76 6.75
CA TRP A 125 -7.69 -9.60 5.99
C TRP A 125 -6.57 -9.92 5.02
N LYS A 126 -6.07 -11.15 5.02
CA LYS A 126 -5.13 -11.59 3.98
C LYS A 126 -5.84 -11.57 2.63
N PRO A 127 -5.24 -11.00 1.57
CA PRO A 127 -5.77 -11.15 0.22
C PRO A 127 -5.84 -12.66 -0.08
N GLY A 128 -7.04 -13.14 -0.40
CA GLY A 128 -7.30 -14.53 -0.76
C GLY A 128 -6.76 -14.91 -2.12
#